data_AF-A0A2G4SFW5-F1
#
_entry.id   AF-A0A2G4SFW5-F1
#
_cell.length_a   1.000
_cell.length_b   1.000
_cell.length_c   1.000
_cell.angle_alpha   90.00
_cell.angle_beta   90.00
_cell.angle_gamma   90.00
#
_symmetry.space_group_name_H-M   'P 1'
#
loop_
_entity.id
_entity.type
_entity.pdbx_description
1 polymer ?
#
loop_
_entity_poly.entity_id
_entity_poly.type
_entity_poly.pdbx_seq_one_letter_code
_entity_poly.pdbx_strand_id
1 'polypeptide(L)'
;LNQRDRQVLHQVKKRAWYLDKGCHCCCFNIGLDGIVGLIPGIGDVIGTALALQLVRTACQADIPNWLIAKMTWNVMLDFMIGLTPIAGDILDILFKCNWRNATLLEEYLILRRMDEIRLE
;
A
#
# COMPACT_ATOMS: atom_id res chain seq x y z
N LEU A 1 20.94 -3.92 1.95
CA LEU A 1 20.82 -5.26 1.33
C LEU A 1 21.20 -6.37 2.30
N ASN A 2 21.15 -6.10 3.62
CA ASN A 2 21.38 -7.08 4.65
C ASN A 2 20.34 -8.22 4.53
N GLN A 3 20.59 -9.41 5.08
CA GLN A 3 19.64 -10.53 4.94
C GLN A 3 18.25 -10.18 5.49
N ARG A 4 18.20 -9.43 6.60
CA ARG A 4 16.95 -8.92 7.20
C ARG A 4 16.20 -7.98 6.26
N ASP A 5 16.87 -6.96 5.72
CA ASP A 5 16.27 -5.99 4.80
C ASP A 5 15.70 -6.66 3.54
N ARG A 6 16.39 -7.67 3.01
CA ARG A 6 15.92 -8.42 1.84
C ARG A 6 14.61 -9.16 2.15
N GLN A 7 14.51 -9.77 3.33
CA GLN A 7 13.31 -10.46 3.76
C GLN A 7 12.13 -9.51 3.94
N VAL A 8 12.35 -8.36 4.60
CA VAL A 8 11.31 -7.33 4.78
C VAL A 8 10.88 -6.78 3.42
N LEU A 9 11.83 -6.42 2.55
CA LEU A 9 11.55 -5.93 1.22
C LEU A 9 10.75 -6.94 0.38
N HIS A 10 11.13 -8.22 0.42
CA HIS A 10 10.41 -9.28 -0.29
C HIS A 10 8.98 -9.42 0.22
N GLN A 11 8.77 -9.40 1.54
CA GLN A 11 7.44 -9.46 2.15
C GLN A 11 6.58 -8.25 1.76
N VAL A 12 7.14 -7.04 1.81
CA VAL A 12 6.46 -5.80 1.45
C VAL A 12 6.10 -5.79 -0.04
N LYS A 13 7.02 -6.14 -0.94
CA LYS A 13 6.75 -6.21 -2.39
C LYS A 13 5.71 -7.28 -2.72
N LYS A 14 5.78 -8.46 -2.08
CA LYS A 14 4.78 -9.52 -2.27
C LYS A 14 3.39 -9.05 -1.85
N ARG A 15 3.28 -8.43 -0.67
CA ARG A 15 2.00 -7.89 -0.17
C ARG A 15 1.49 -6.75 -1.04
N ALA A 16 2.34 -5.80 -1.43
CA ALA A 16 1.97 -4.72 -2.33
C ALA A 16 1.43 -5.26 -3.66
N TRP A 17 2.10 -6.26 -4.23
CA TRP A 17 1.64 -6.89 -5.46
C TRP A 17 0.26 -7.55 -5.30
N TYR A 18 0.02 -8.24 -4.17
CA TYR A 18 -1.28 -8.83 -3.89
C TYR A 18 -2.37 -7.78 -3.67
N LEU A 19 -2.06 -6.68 -3.00
CA LEU A 19 -3.01 -5.61 -2.72
C LEU A 19 -3.38 -4.83 -3.99
N ASP A 20 -2.38 -4.48 -4.82
CA ASP A 20 -2.61 -3.68 -6.03
C ASP A 20 -3.06 -4.51 -7.25
N LYS A 21 -2.91 -5.85 -7.20
CA LYS A 21 -3.58 -6.74 -8.17
C LYS A 21 -4.93 -7.25 -7.68
N GLY A 22 -5.11 -7.30 -6.37
CA GLY A 22 -6.20 -8.01 -5.72
C GLY A 22 -7.24 -7.07 -5.15
N CYS A 23 -7.93 -6.32 -6.00
CA CYS A 23 -9.35 -6.03 -5.80
C CYS A 23 -9.96 -5.38 -7.05
N HIS A 24 -10.14 -6.18 -8.09
CA HIS A 24 -11.32 -6.02 -8.95
C HIS A 24 -12.40 -6.89 -8.31
N CYS A 25 -12.77 -6.62 -7.04
CA CYS A 25 -13.84 -7.38 -6.39
C CYS A 25 -15.18 -6.82 -6.86
N CYS A 26 -15.52 -7.29 -8.05
CA CYS A 26 -16.87 -7.52 -8.53
C CYS A 26 -17.74 -6.28 -8.70
N CYS A 27 -17.91 -5.89 -9.97
CA CYS A 27 -19.26 -5.69 -10.45
C CYS A 27 -20.14 -6.85 -9.97
N PHE A 28 -21.20 -6.51 -9.23
CA PHE A 28 -22.51 -7.16 -9.24
C PHE A 28 -22.50 -8.70 -9.24
N ASN A 29 -22.56 -9.30 -8.05
CA ASN A 29 -23.28 -10.58 -7.93
C ASN A 29 -24.77 -10.27 -7.79
N ILE A 30 -25.40 -10.16 -8.96
CA ILE A 30 -26.83 -10.19 -9.25
C ILE A 30 -27.50 -11.21 -8.31
N GLY A 31 -28.25 -10.71 -7.32
CA GLY A 31 -29.08 -11.52 -6.41
C GLY A 31 -29.09 -11.09 -4.95
N LEU A 32 -28.06 -10.36 -4.49
CA LEU A 32 -27.91 -9.81 -3.12
C LEU A 32 -27.76 -8.27 -3.09
N ASP A 33 -28.08 -7.62 -4.21
CA ASP A 33 -27.91 -6.18 -4.46
C ASP A 33 -28.70 -5.25 -3.52
N GLY A 34 -29.64 -5.76 -2.72
CA GLY A 34 -30.44 -4.94 -1.80
C GLY A 34 -29.79 -4.62 -0.45
N ILE A 35 -28.82 -5.42 0.01
CA ILE A 35 -28.26 -5.31 1.37
C ILE A 35 -26.82 -4.77 1.36
N VAL A 36 -26.03 -5.12 0.34
CA VAL A 36 -24.63 -4.66 0.22
C VAL A 36 -24.55 -3.21 -0.29
N GLY A 37 -25.59 -2.71 -0.97
CA GLY A 37 -25.73 -1.29 -1.29
C GLY A 37 -25.95 -0.35 -0.09
N LEU A 38 -26.08 -0.88 1.13
CA LEU A 38 -26.45 -0.10 2.32
C LEU A 38 -25.25 0.58 3.02
N ILE A 39 -24.01 0.15 2.77
CA ILE A 39 -22.81 0.77 3.38
C ILE A 39 -21.71 0.97 2.32
N PRO A 40 -21.81 2.03 1.50
CA PRO A 40 -20.65 2.51 0.77
C PRO A 40 -19.48 2.76 1.74
N GLY A 41 -18.27 2.32 1.39
CA GLY A 41 -17.03 2.54 2.16
C GLY A 41 -16.47 1.33 2.92
N ILE A 42 -17.15 0.16 2.97
CA ILE A 42 -16.57 -1.05 3.60
C ILE A 42 -15.32 -1.52 2.86
N GLY A 43 -15.35 -1.48 1.52
CA GLY A 43 -14.20 -1.83 0.67
C GLY A 43 -12.98 -0.95 0.98
N ASP A 44 -13.19 0.37 1.04
CA ASP A 44 -12.14 1.35 1.35
C ASP A 44 -11.54 1.15 2.74
N VAL A 45 -12.36 0.82 3.74
CA VAL A 45 -11.89 0.55 5.11
C VAL A 45 -11.00 -0.69 5.14
N ILE A 46 -11.39 -1.76 4.45
CA ILE A 46 -10.60 -3.00 4.36
C ILE A 46 -9.30 -2.74 3.59
N GLY A 47 -9.36 -2.04 2.45
CA GLY A 47 -8.20 -1.66 1.64
C GLY A 47 -7.19 -0.82 2.46
N THR A 48 -7.68 0.19 3.17
CA THR A 48 -6.88 1.06 4.04
C THR A 48 -6.24 0.27 5.19
N ALA A 49 -6.98 -0.64 5.82
CA ALA A 49 -6.45 -1.47 6.91
C ALA A 49 -5.28 -2.36 6.43
N LEU A 50 -5.39 -2.91 5.22
CA LEU A 50 -4.34 -3.73 4.62
C LEU A 50 -3.13 -2.88 4.18
N ALA A 51 -3.36 -1.68 3.66
CA ALA A 51 -2.30 -0.75 3.30
C ALA A 51 -1.52 -0.29 4.54
N LEU A 52 -2.20 -0.03 5.68
CA LEU A 52 -1.57 0.27 6.95
C LEU A 52 -0.75 -0.90 7.51
N GLN A 53 -1.24 -2.15 7.36
CA GLN A 53 -0.48 -3.36 7.69
C GLN A 53 0.84 -3.46 6.90
N LEU A 54 0.84 -3.04 5.64
CA LEU A 54 2.04 -2.98 4.82
C LEU A 54 3.04 -1.96 5.36
N VAL A 55 2.59 -0.76 5.72
CA VAL A 55 3.44 0.27 6.36
C VAL A 55 4.05 -0.26 7.67
N ARG A 56 3.27 -0.93 8.53
CA ARG A 56 3.78 -1.55 9.76
C ARG A 56 4.87 -2.58 9.51
N THR A 57 4.78 -3.32 8.41
CA THR A 57 5.80 -4.31 8.02
C THR A 57 7.07 -3.62 7.55
N ALA A 58 6.94 -2.52 6.81
CA ALA A 58 8.09 -1.69 6.41
C ALA A 58 8.82 -1.08 7.60
N CYS A 59 8.10 -0.71 8.68
CA CYS A 59 8.70 -0.22 9.91
C CYS A 59 9.66 -1.22 10.58
N GLN A 60 9.57 -2.52 10.28
CA GLN A 60 10.50 -3.54 10.80
C GLN A 60 11.92 -3.43 10.21
N ALA A 61 12.11 -2.63 9.16
CA ALA A 61 13.42 -2.42 8.52
C ALA A 61 14.20 -1.21 9.06
N ASP A 62 13.86 -0.69 10.24
CA ASP A 62 14.48 0.50 10.86
C ASP A 62 14.55 1.69 9.89
N ILE A 63 13.37 2.09 9.39
CA ILE A 63 13.22 3.20 8.46
C ILE A 63 12.96 4.52 9.20
N PRO A 64 13.38 5.67 8.65
CA PRO A 64 13.23 6.96 9.30
C PRO A 64 11.78 7.43 9.29
N ASN A 65 11.41 8.24 10.30
CA ASN A 65 10.05 8.75 10.48
C ASN A 65 9.51 9.52 9.27
N TRP A 66 10.37 10.24 8.53
CA TRP A 66 9.95 10.95 7.33
C TRP A 66 9.48 10.00 6.22
N LEU A 67 10.07 8.80 6.12
CA LEU A 67 9.68 7.79 5.13
C LEU A 67 8.35 7.15 5.54
N ILE A 68 8.19 6.83 6.82
CA ILE A 68 6.93 6.32 7.37
C ILE A 68 5.80 7.32 7.10
N ALA A 69 6.01 8.60 7.40
CA ALA A 69 5.04 9.66 7.13
C ALA A 69 4.65 9.73 5.65
N LYS A 70 5.62 9.60 4.74
CA LYS A 70 5.38 9.58 3.29
C LYS A 70 4.57 8.36 2.86
N MET A 71 4.84 7.19 3.44
CA MET A 71 4.10 5.97 3.17
C MET A 71 2.66 6.06 3.69
N THR A 72 2.45 6.58 4.89
CA THR A 72 1.13 6.81 5.48
C THR A 72 0.34 7.85 4.68
N TRP A 73 1.00 8.90 4.18
CA TRP A 73 0.37 9.91 3.32
C TRP A 73 -0.17 9.30 2.03
N ASN A 74 0.57 8.39 1.39
CA ASN A 74 0.08 7.69 0.20
C ASN A 74 -1.18 6.87 0.50
N VAL A 75 -1.26 6.22 1.66
CA VAL A 75 -2.45 5.47 2.09
C VAL A 75 -3.63 6.39 2.39
N MET A 76 -3.38 7.56 2.98
CA MET A 76 -4.43 8.54 3.24
C MET A 76 -5.04 9.07 1.92
N LEU A 77 -4.19 9.39 0.94
CA LEU A 77 -4.66 9.85 -0.37
C LEU A 77 -5.50 8.79 -1.08
N ASP A 78 -5.07 7.53 -1.02
CA ASP A 78 -5.80 6.38 -1.54
C ASP A 78 -7.20 6.27 -0.94
N PHE A 79 -7.31 6.35 0.40
CA PHE A 79 -8.59 6.35 1.10
C PHE A 79 -9.49 7.53 0.71
N MET A 80 -8.93 8.73 0.56
CA MET A 80 -9.70 9.90 0.11
C MET A 80 -10.21 9.77 -1.32
N ILE A 81 -9.43 9.12 -2.18
CA ILE A 81 -9.79 8.82 -3.56
C ILE A 81 -10.90 7.77 -3.60
N GLY A 82 -10.75 6.66 -2.86
CA GLY A 82 -11.75 5.59 -2.76
C GLY A 82 -13.10 6.06 -2.24
N LEU A 83 -13.09 7.00 -1.27
CA LEU A 83 -14.31 7.61 -0.73
C LEU A 83 -15.09 8.46 -1.75
N THR A 84 -14.47 8.81 -2.90
CA THR A 84 -15.10 9.66 -3.93
C THR A 84 -15.77 8.79 -5.01
N PRO A 85 -17.09 8.56 -4.98
CA PRO A 85 -17.77 7.56 -5.83
C PRO A 85 -17.75 7.87 -7.34
N ILE A 86 -17.44 9.09 -7.75
CA ILE A 86 -17.42 9.51 -9.17
C ILE A 86 -16.01 9.49 -9.76
N ALA A 87 -14.98 9.71 -8.92
CA ALA A 87 -13.58 9.77 -9.34
C ALA A 87 -12.78 8.52 -8.92
N GLY A 88 -13.32 7.72 -8.00
CA GLY A 88 -12.70 6.54 -7.39
C GLY A 88 -12.26 5.53 -8.43
N ASP A 89 -13.15 5.02 -9.28
CA ASP A 89 -12.83 3.90 -10.18
C ASP A 89 -11.63 4.16 -11.11
N ILE A 90 -11.44 5.39 -11.60
CA ILE A 90 -10.32 5.73 -12.49
C ILE A 90 -9.05 6.04 -11.69
N LEU A 91 -9.19 6.80 -10.60
CA LEU A 91 -8.05 7.21 -9.80
C LEU A 91 -7.49 6.05 -8.97
N ASP A 92 -8.30 5.10 -8.53
CA ASP A 92 -7.89 3.90 -7.77
C ASP A 92 -7.04 2.96 -8.65
N ILE A 93 -7.40 2.83 -9.94
CA ILE A 93 -6.58 2.09 -10.92
C ILE A 93 -5.22 2.76 -11.15
N LEU A 94 -5.19 4.10 -11.15
CA LEU A 94 -3.98 4.89 -11.37
C LEU A 94 -3.11 5.00 -10.12
N PHE A 95 -3.72 5.03 -8.94
CA PHE A 95 -3.07 5.32 -7.68
C PHE A 95 -2.79 4.03 -6.91
N LYS A 96 -1.80 3.27 -7.38
CA LYS A 96 -1.33 2.05 -6.70
C LYS A 96 -0.53 2.38 -5.44
N CYS A 97 -1.22 2.67 -4.34
CA CYS A 97 -0.62 3.18 -3.10
C CYS A 97 0.39 2.18 -2.51
N ASN A 98 0.10 0.88 -2.54
CA ASN A 98 0.94 -0.15 -1.92
C ASN A 98 2.24 -0.36 -2.71
N TRP A 99 2.18 -0.36 -4.03
CA TRP A 99 3.34 -0.46 -4.91
C TRP A 99 4.25 0.75 -4.74
N ARG A 100 3.68 1.97 -4.71
CA ARG A 100 4.45 3.20 -4.45
C ARG A 100 5.16 3.13 -3.10
N ASN A 101 4.47 2.64 -2.08
CA ASN A 101 5.06 2.42 -0.75
C ASN A 101 6.18 1.38 -0.76
N ALA A 102 5.99 0.26 -1.46
CA ALA A 102 7.02 -0.77 -1.62
C ALA A 102 8.24 -0.26 -2.38
N THR A 103 8.05 0.54 -3.43
CA THR A 103 9.14 1.17 -4.19
C THR A 103 9.89 2.20 -3.35
N LEU A 104 9.19 3.03 -2.57
CA LEU A 104 9.83 3.98 -1.64
C LEU A 104 10.72 3.26 -0.61
N LEU A 105 10.24 2.14 -0.08
CA LEU A 105 11.03 1.31 0.83
C LEU A 105 12.26 0.72 0.12
N GLU A 106 12.08 0.17 -1.08
CA GLU A 106 13.17 -0.39 -1.89
C GLU A 106 14.28 0.63 -2.15
N GLU A 107 13.90 1.82 -2.62
CA GLU A 107 14.81 2.92 -2.92
C GLU A 107 15.60 3.33 -1.68
N TYR A 108 14.91 3.52 -0.54
CA TYR A 108 15.58 3.86 0.72
C TYR A 108 16.59 2.79 1.16
N LEU A 109 16.22 1.51 1.09
CA LEU A 109 17.11 0.43 1.51
C LEU A 109 18.33 0.28 0.59
N ILE A 110 18.18 0.57 -0.70
CA ILE A 110 19.30 0.62 -1.66
C ILE A 110 20.23 1.77 -1.32
N LEU A 111 19.70 2.98 -1.13
CA LEU A 111 20.48 4.17 -0.78
C LEU A 111 21.25 3.97 0.53
N ARG A 112 20.58 3.47 1.58
CA ARG A 112 21.22 3.17 2.87
C ARG A 112 22.43 2.24 2.72
N ARG A 113 22.31 1.19 1.88
CA ARG A 113 23.42 0.28 1.58
C ARG A 113 24.55 0.97 0.80
N MET A 114 24.22 1.84 -0.15
CA MET A 114 25.25 2.55 -0.92
C MET A 114 26.05 3.50 -0.03
N ASP A 115 25.40 4.16 0.93
CA ASP A 115 26.07 5.01 1.90
C ASP A 115 26.94 4.19 2.88
N GLU A 116 26.48 3.02 3.33
CA GLU A 116 27.32 2.07 4.11
C GLU A 116 28.61 1.73 3.36
N ILE A 117 28.52 1.31 2.08
CA ILE A 117 29.69 0.94 1.26
C ILE A 117 30.62 2.12 0.99
N ARG A 118 30.10 3.36 0.91
CA ARG A 118 30.92 4.56 0.69
C ARG A 118 31.77 4.92 1.92
N LEU A 119 31.32 4.52 3.10
CA LEU A 119 31.98 4.83 4.38
C LEU A 119 33.02 3.79 4.78
N GLU A 120 33.02 2.61 4.14
CA GLU A 120 34.02 1.55 4.25
C GLU A 120 35.26 1.82 3.39
#